data_AF-A0A2E8LJE6-F1
#
_entry.id   AF-A0A2E8LJE6-F1
#
_cell.length_a   1.000
_cell.length_b   1.000
_cell.length_c   1.000
_cell.angle_alpha   90.00
_cell.angle_beta   90.00
_cell.angle_gamma   90.00
#
_symmetry.space_group_name_H-M   'P 1'
#
loop_
_entity.id
_entity.type
_entity.pdbx_description
1 polymer ?
#
loop_
_entity_poly.entity_id
_entity_poly.type
_entity_poly.pdbx_seq_one_letter_code
_entity_poly.pdbx_strand_id
1 'polypeptide(L)'
;MMDCDAFADRLDAMLEGALPAPEQALADAHLARCAECRGLFTELRALRAGDHPAPAPPADLTDTVLARTSGPVCGQAESYLGELVDGTLGATGQALVEAHLEHCPGCAGLRATLERLADDLPAFAELEPSPTLVTTVVERTHPRPAWGAVARERVRDLATGLLQRPRIAWEAGYAAALVVWLVFGASWSPLRATPVQALTLIQQGASDTQRAGAGVLTAFNRGVTTVATRTFGDSADGGNIVGQIVTGLSTRFLLAADAAPDLGDHWRQFTTAVQERDLPAGVDALQSLGQDAGAVLSRFVFPSSPTDPGGSPERRSTP
;
A
#
# COMPACT_ATOMS: atom_id res chain seq x y z
N MET A 1 39.44 -31.08 -7.20
CA MET A 1 38.92 -30.25 -8.30
C MET A 1 37.99 -29.23 -7.66
N MET A 2 38.20 -27.94 -7.91
CA MET A 2 37.42 -26.85 -7.31
C MET A 2 36.10 -26.69 -8.09
N ASP A 3 34.98 -26.60 -7.38
CA ASP A 3 33.66 -26.27 -7.97
C ASP A 3 33.46 -24.75 -8.07
N CYS A 4 32.35 -24.32 -8.67
CA CYS A 4 32.08 -22.91 -8.91
C CYS A 4 31.86 -22.12 -7.61
N ASP A 5 31.26 -22.74 -6.59
CA ASP A 5 31.00 -22.08 -5.30
C ASP A 5 32.31 -21.86 -4.53
N ALA A 6 33.16 -22.88 -4.46
CA ALA A 6 34.49 -22.76 -3.85
C ALA A 6 35.40 -21.78 -4.60
N PHE A 7 35.24 -21.63 -5.92
CA PHE A 7 35.92 -20.60 -6.69
C PHE A 7 35.37 -19.20 -6.36
N ALA A 8 34.04 -19.04 -6.29
CA ALA A 8 33.40 -17.77 -5.96
C ALA A 8 33.83 -17.24 -4.58
N ASP A 9 33.93 -18.12 -3.58
CA ASP A 9 34.39 -17.78 -2.23
C ASP A 9 35.87 -17.34 -2.18
N ARG A 10 36.67 -17.69 -3.20
CA ARG A 10 38.11 -17.39 -3.29
C ARG A 10 38.43 -16.31 -4.32
N LEU A 11 37.42 -15.78 -5.00
CA LEU A 11 37.55 -14.84 -6.11
C LEU A 11 38.22 -13.52 -5.68
N ASP A 12 37.83 -12.96 -4.54
CA ASP A 12 38.39 -11.70 -4.03
C ASP A 12 39.88 -11.84 -3.71
N ALA A 13 40.26 -12.89 -2.98
CA ALA A 13 41.65 -13.17 -2.65
C ALA A 13 42.50 -13.47 -3.91
N MET A 14 41.92 -14.08 -4.94
CA MET A 14 42.57 -14.28 -6.24
C MET A 14 42.76 -12.97 -6.99
N LEU A 15 41.76 -12.07 -6.98
CA LEU A 15 41.85 -10.73 -7.58
C LEU A 15 42.87 -9.83 -6.86
N GLU A 16 43.06 -10.04 -5.57
CA GLU A 16 44.06 -9.36 -4.74
C GLU A 16 45.47 -9.97 -4.87
N GLY A 17 45.61 -11.14 -5.50
CA GLY A 17 46.88 -11.87 -5.54
C GLY A 17 47.30 -12.43 -4.17
N ALA A 18 46.35 -12.57 -3.23
CA ALA A 18 46.56 -13.05 -1.87
C ALA A 18 46.38 -14.58 -1.73
N LEU A 19 46.04 -15.27 -2.82
CA LEU A 19 45.83 -16.72 -2.80
C LEU A 19 47.15 -17.49 -2.62
N PRO A 20 47.23 -18.49 -1.71
CA PRO A 20 48.39 -19.36 -1.62
C PRO A 20 48.67 -20.09 -2.93
N ALA A 21 49.95 -20.30 -3.27
CA ALA A 21 50.38 -20.99 -4.49
C ALA A 21 49.62 -22.30 -4.84
N PRO A 22 49.33 -23.23 -3.90
CA PRO A 22 48.56 -24.43 -4.25
C PRO A 22 47.10 -24.13 -4.61
N GLU A 23 46.48 -23.14 -3.97
CA GLU A 23 45.11 -22.72 -4.28
C GLU A 23 45.06 -21.96 -5.61
N GLN A 24 46.08 -21.15 -5.89
CA GLN A 24 46.20 -20.42 -7.16
C GLN A 24 46.21 -21.40 -8.34
N ALA A 25 46.98 -22.49 -8.24
CA ALA A 25 47.01 -23.53 -9.28
C ALA A 25 45.65 -24.23 -9.47
N LEU A 26 44.87 -24.42 -8.39
CA LEU A 26 43.53 -24.99 -8.47
C LEU A 26 42.53 -24.03 -9.11
N ALA A 27 42.60 -22.74 -8.77
CA ALA A 27 41.76 -21.69 -9.34
C ALA A 27 42.06 -21.47 -10.83
N ASP A 28 43.34 -21.44 -11.22
CA ASP A 28 43.76 -21.35 -12.62
C ASP A 28 43.29 -22.57 -13.43
N ALA A 29 43.38 -23.78 -12.86
CA ALA A 29 42.87 -24.99 -13.49
C ALA A 29 41.33 -24.98 -13.63
N HIS A 30 40.61 -24.36 -12.70
CA HIS A 30 39.16 -24.17 -12.79
C HIS A 30 38.82 -23.15 -13.90
N LEU A 31 39.46 -21.99 -13.93
CA LEU A 31 39.27 -20.96 -14.96
C LEU A 31 39.53 -21.50 -16.37
N ALA A 32 40.50 -22.40 -16.54
CA ALA A 32 40.77 -23.06 -17.81
C ALA A 32 39.60 -23.95 -18.29
N ARG A 33 38.77 -24.47 -17.37
CA ARG A 33 37.68 -25.40 -17.67
C ARG A 33 36.29 -24.76 -17.66
N CYS A 34 36.05 -23.77 -16.81
CA CYS A 34 34.75 -23.12 -16.65
C CYS A 34 34.72 -21.78 -17.41
N ALA A 35 33.89 -21.68 -18.44
CA ALA A 35 33.77 -20.46 -19.25
C ALA A 35 33.10 -19.30 -18.49
N GLU A 36 32.12 -19.60 -17.65
CA GLU A 36 31.36 -18.61 -16.86
C GLU A 36 32.25 -17.92 -15.82
N CYS A 37 32.93 -18.69 -14.98
CA CYS A 37 33.86 -18.14 -13.99
C CYS A 37 35.02 -17.36 -14.63
N ARG A 38 35.45 -17.75 -15.83
CA ARG A 38 36.45 -17.00 -16.62
C ARG A 38 35.92 -15.66 -17.10
N GLY A 39 34.67 -15.61 -17.57
CA GLY A 39 34.02 -14.35 -17.94
C GLY A 39 33.99 -13.39 -16.76
N LEU A 40 33.43 -13.85 -15.63
CA LEU A 40 33.34 -13.07 -14.39
C LEU A 40 34.71 -12.57 -13.90
N PHE A 41 35.73 -13.44 -13.84
CA PHE A 41 37.07 -13.04 -13.44
C PHE A 41 37.67 -11.97 -14.38
N THR A 42 37.45 -12.10 -15.69
CA THR A 42 37.94 -11.14 -16.68
C THR A 42 37.28 -9.77 -16.50
N GLU A 43 35.96 -9.75 -16.29
CA GLU A 43 35.18 -8.52 -16.05
C GLU A 43 35.63 -7.82 -14.77
N LEU A 44 35.71 -8.53 -13.65
CA LEU A 44 36.14 -7.97 -12.37
C LEU A 44 37.59 -7.46 -12.43
N ARG A 45 38.46 -8.17 -13.15
CA ARG A 45 39.84 -7.71 -13.37
C ARG A 45 39.89 -6.43 -14.22
N ALA A 46 39.07 -6.32 -15.26
CA ALA A 46 38.97 -5.13 -16.10
C ALA A 46 38.44 -3.92 -15.31
N LEU A 47 37.44 -4.13 -14.45
CA LEU A 47 36.93 -3.11 -13.53
C LEU A 47 38.03 -2.64 -12.56
N ARG A 48 38.80 -3.57 -11.99
CA ARG A 48 39.89 -3.26 -11.05
C ARG A 48 41.09 -2.57 -11.70
N ALA A 49 41.40 -2.92 -12.95
CA ALA A 49 42.47 -2.29 -13.72
C ALA A 49 42.15 -0.82 -14.06
N GLY A 50 40.90 -0.39 -13.91
CA GLY A 50 40.46 0.93 -14.37
C GLY A 50 40.48 1.05 -15.91
N ASP A 51 40.60 -0.07 -16.62
CA ASP A 51 40.63 -0.13 -18.09
C ASP A 51 39.25 0.16 -18.70
N HIS A 52 38.19 0.15 -17.87
CA HIS A 52 36.94 0.77 -18.26
C HIS A 52 37.02 2.27 -18.01
N PRO A 53 36.86 3.12 -19.05
CA PRO A 53 36.62 4.54 -18.83
C PRO A 53 35.35 4.62 -17.99
N ALA A 54 35.53 4.93 -16.71
CA ALA A 54 34.41 5.08 -15.80
C ALA A 54 33.45 6.08 -16.48
N PRO A 55 32.22 5.68 -16.83
CA PRO A 55 31.25 6.65 -17.30
C PRO A 55 31.19 7.70 -16.19
N ALA A 56 31.42 8.97 -16.55
CA ALA A 56 31.33 10.05 -15.59
C ALA A 56 30.01 9.86 -14.83
N PRO A 57 30.04 9.70 -13.49
CA PRO A 57 28.81 9.54 -12.75
C PRO A 57 27.90 10.70 -13.13
N PRO A 58 26.60 10.47 -13.34
CA PRO A 58 25.71 11.55 -13.68
C PRO A 58 25.84 12.61 -12.58
N ALA A 59 25.87 13.88 -12.98
CA ALA A 59 26.27 14.98 -12.10
C ALA A 59 25.40 15.08 -10.82
N ASP A 60 24.22 14.45 -10.84
CA ASP A 60 23.23 14.38 -9.78
C ASP A 60 23.28 13.08 -8.95
N LEU A 61 24.20 12.14 -9.22
CA LEU A 61 24.25 10.86 -8.51
C LEU A 61 24.46 11.06 -7.01
N THR A 62 25.41 11.92 -6.64
CA THR A 62 25.72 12.24 -5.25
C THR A 62 24.51 12.89 -4.57
N ASP A 63 23.88 13.85 -5.24
CA ASP A 63 22.68 14.53 -4.74
C ASP A 63 21.52 13.54 -4.56
N THR A 64 21.34 12.61 -5.50
CA THR A 64 20.30 11.59 -5.46
C THR A 64 20.53 10.57 -4.35
N VAL A 65 21.78 10.12 -4.16
CA VAL A 65 22.14 9.18 -3.09
C VAL A 65 22.00 9.86 -1.72
N LEU A 66 22.44 11.11 -1.58
CA LEU A 66 22.28 11.87 -0.34
C LEU A 66 20.80 12.14 -0.04
N ALA A 67 20.01 12.56 -1.03
CA ALA A 67 18.57 12.77 -0.85
C ALA A 67 17.84 11.48 -0.43
N ARG A 68 18.29 10.32 -0.92
CA ARG A 68 17.66 9.02 -0.64
C ARG A 68 18.12 8.38 0.67
N THR A 69 19.37 8.60 1.09
CA THR A 69 19.92 7.95 2.29
C THR A 69 19.90 8.86 3.52
N SER A 70 20.04 10.16 3.35
CA SER A 70 20.06 11.14 4.44
C SER A 70 18.72 11.88 4.62
N GLY A 71 17.75 11.63 3.73
CA GLY A 71 16.51 12.40 3.68
C GLY A 71 16.75 13.85 3.21
N PRO A 72 15.70 14.67 3.16
CA PRO A 72 15.86 16.08 2.82
C PRO A 72 16.66 16.78 3.93
N VAL A 73 17.89 17.20 3.60
CA VAL A 73 18.84 17.86 4.52
C VAL A 73 18.19 19.06 5.24
N CYS A 74 17.29 19.77 4.56
CA CYS A 74 16.52 20.87 5.17
C CYS A 74 15.63 20.39 6.33
N GLY A 75 14.94 19.26 6.21
CA GLY A 75 14.07 18.76 7.26
C GLY A 75 14.84 18.37 8.53
N GLN A 76 16.06 17.85 8.36
CA GLN A 76 16.94 17.58 9.50
C GLN A 76 17.46 18.88 10.13
N ALA A 77 17.92 19.84 9.33
CA ALA A 77 18.34 21.14 9.83
C ALA A 77 17.20 21.87 10.57
N GLU A 78 15.99 21.86 10.02
CA GLU A 78 14.78 22.42 10.62
C GLU A 78 14.49 21.81 12.00
N SER A 79 14.68 20.49 12.16
CA SER A 79 14.47 19.83 13.46
C SER A 79 15.49 20.27 14.53
N TYR A 80 16.69 20.69 14.14
CA TYR A 80 17.74 21.15 15.06
C TYR A 80 17.75 22.65 15.30
N LEU A 81 17.01 23.44 14.51
CA LEU A 81 17.02 24.91 14.65
C LEU A 81 16.51 25.39 16.00
N GLY A 82 15.53 24.71 16.60
CA GLY A 82 15.05 25.04 17.95
C GLY A 82 16.16 24.88 18.99
N GLU A 83 16.82 23.72 19.01
CA GLU A 83 17.94 23.44 19.91
C GLU A 83 19.12 24.39 19.69
N LEU A 84 19.38 24.78 18.43
CA LEU A 84 20.41 25.75 18.08
C LEU A 84 20.10 27.14 18.67
N VAL A 85 18.86 27.63 18.53
CA VAL A 85 18.43 28.92 19.07
C VAL A 85 18.41 28.91 20.60
N ASP A 86 18.01 27.79 21.21
CA ASP A 86 18.04 27.61 22.66
C ASP A 86 19.46 27.37 23.22
N GLY A 87 20.47 27.21 22.36
CA GLY A 87 21.85 26.93 22.76
C GLY A 87 22.05 25.55 23.40
N THR A 88 21.14 24.61 23.15
CA THR A 88 21.16 23.25 23.70
C THR A 88 21.77 22.22 22.74
N LEU A 89 21.94 22.59 21.47
CA LEU A 89 22.53 21.74 20.45
C LEU A 89 24.03 21.51 20.71
N GLY A 90 24.48 20.25 20.69
CA GLY A 90 25.89 19.92 20.87
C GLY A 90 26.79 20.47 19.74
N ALA A 91 28.08 20.68 20.04
CA ALA A 91 29.03 21.36 19.12
C ALA A 91 29.08 20.77 17.69
N THR A 92 28.98 19.43 17.55
CA THR A 92 28.94 18.78 16.24
C THR A 92 27.66 19.11 15.48
N GLY A 93 26.51 19.08 16.15
CA GLY A 93 25.23 19.44 15.54
C GLY A 93 25.20 20.91 15.13
N GLN A 94 25.71 21.78 16.00
CA GLN A 94 25.85 23.21 15.71
C GLN A 94 26.68 23.45 14.44
N ALA A 95 27.88 22.87 14.33
CA ALA A 95 28.73 23.04 13.15
C ALA A 95 28.07 22.55 11.85
N LEU A 96 27.32 21.44 11.91
CA LEU A 96 26.59 20.91 10.75
C LEU A 96 25.44 21.83 10.33
N VAL A 97 24.65 22.33 11.28
CA VAL A 97 23.55 23.24 10.98
C VAL A 97 24.08 24.58 10.48
N GLU A 98 25.12 25.15 11.10
CA GLU A 98 25.75 26.39 10.65
C GLU A 98 26.27 26.27 9.21
N ALA A 99 26.99 25.19 8.88
CA ALA A 99 27.44 24.94 7.51
C ALA A 99 26.28 24.84 6.51
N HIS A 100 25.14 24.27 6.91
CA HIS A 100 23.94 24.23 6.06
C HIS A 100 23.32 25.62 5.87
N LEU A 101 23.22 26.42 6.93
CA LEU A 101 22.64 27.76 6.89
C LEU A 101 23.42 28.72 6.00
N GLU A 102 24.73 28.54 5.87
CA GLU A 102 25.57 29.29 4.90
C GLU A 102 25.13 29.08 3.44
N HIS A 103 24.53 27.94 3.13
CA HIS A 103 24.18 27.53 1.76
C HIS A 103 22.67 27.46 1.49
N CYS A 104 21.84 27.53 2.52
CA CYS A 104 20.38 27.40 2.40
C CYS A 104 19.65 28.65 2.92
N PRO A 105 19.20 29.57 2.04
CA PRO A 105 18.53 30.80 2.46
C PRO A 105 17.17 30.54 3.14
N GLY A 106 16.49 29.43 2.84
CA GLY A 106 15.24 29.04 3.48
C GLY A 106 15.42 28.75 4.97
N CYS A 107 16.38 27.88 5.31
CA CYS A 107 16.70 27.55 6.70
C CYS A 107 17.30 28.76 7.45
N ALA A 108 18.10 29.60 6.78
CA ALA A 108 18.62 30.84 7.37
C ALA A 108 17.51 31.83 7.74
N GLY A 109 16.50 32.00 6.87
CA GLY A 109 15.32 32.82 7.16
C GLY A 109 14.48 32.27 8.32
N LEU A 110 14.34 30.94 8.41
CA LEU A 110 13.66 30.29 9.52
C LEU A 110 14.40 30.51 10.85
N ARG A 111 15.74 30.36 10.86
CA ARG A 111 16.57 30.67 12.05
C ARG A 111 16.35 32.11 12.53
N ALA A 112 16.45 33.09 11.63
CA ALA A 112 16.25 34.49 11.98
C ALA A 112 14.84 34.77 12.53
N THR A 113 13.83 34.03 12.07
CA THR A 113 12.46 34.11 12.59
C THR A 113 12.37 33.53 14.00
N LEU A 114 13.01 32.39 14.25
CA LEU A 114 13.05 31.77 15.58
C LEU A 114 13.83 32.62 16.59
N GLU A 115 14.96 33.22 16.21
CA GLU A 115 15.71 34.16 17.05
C GLU A 115 14.84 35.37 17.44
N ARG A 116 14.12 35.96 16.48
CA ARG A 116 13.17 37.05 16.78
C ARG A 116 12.05 36.63 17.72
N LEU A 117 11.49 35.42 17.52
CA LEU A 117 10.46 34.89 18.41
C LEU A 117 11.02 34.64 19.82
N ALA A 118 12.27 34.17 19.95
CA ALA A 118 12.92 33.99 21.24
C ALA A 118 13.07 35.32 22.00
N ASP A 119 13.31 36.43 21.29
CA ASP A 119 13.36 37.78 21.87
C ASP A 119 11.96 38.30 22.26
N ASP A 120 10.93 38.04 21.44
CA ASP A 120 9.57 38.57 21.65
C ASP A 120 8.76 37.78 22.70
N LEU A 121 8.96 36.46 22.80
CA LEU A 121 8.17 35.56 23.66
C LEU A 121 8.19 35.91 25.16
N PRO A 122 9.33 36.30 25.77
CA PRO A 122 9.35 36.72 27.16
C PRO A 122 8.41 37.90 27.44
N ALA A 123 8.30 38.86 26.53
CA ALA A 123 7.38 40.00 26.68
C ALA A 123 5.91 39.56 26.62
N PHE A 124 5.60 38.53 25.82
CA PHE A 124 4.25 37.95 25.78
C PHE A 124 3.90 37.16 27.04
N ALA A 125 4.89 36.62 27.76
CA ALA A 125 4.66 35.86 28.99
C ALA A 125 4.11 36.75 30.14
N GLU A 126 4.38 38.06 30.11
CA GLU A 126 3.86 39.03 31.07
C GLU A 126 2.41 39.45 30.79
N LEU A 127 1.90 39.20 29.58
CA LEU A 127 0.54 39.55 29.19
C LEU A 127 -0.44 38.46 29.64
N GLU A 128 -1.41 38.84 30.47
CA GLU A 128 -2.52 37.95 30.81
C GLU A 128 -3.44 37.80 29.58
N PRO A 129 -3.56 36.61 28.97
CA PRO A 129 -4.32 36.45 27.75
C PRO A 129 -5.82 36.61 28.02
N SER A 130 -6.51 37.28 27.09
CA SER A 130 -7.98 37.34 27.13
C SER A 130 -8.57 35.92 27.18
N PRO A 131 -9.60 35.65 28.02
CA PRO A 131 -10.24 34.33 28.09
C PRO A 131 -10.82 33.86 26.75
N THR A 132 -11.04 34.77 25.79
CA THR A 132 -11.54 34.45 24.45
C THR A 132 -10.44 34.09 23.44
N LEU A 133 -9.17 34.41 23.73
CA LEU A 133 -8.06 34.23 22.82
C LEU A 133 -7.85 32.76 22.46
N VAL A 134 -7.82 31.88 23.47
CA VAL A 134 -7.61 30.44 23.28
C VAL A 134 -8.68 29.86 22.35
N THR A 135 -9.96 30.18 22.60
CA THR A 135 -11.08 29.73 21.77
C THR A 135 -10.94 30.23 20.34
N THR A 136 -10.57 31.50 20.16
CA THR A 136 -10.41 32.13 18.84
C THR A 136 -9.24 31.51 18.06
N VAL A 137 -8.12 31.25 18.73
CA VAL A 137 -6.96 30.60 18.11
C VAL A 137 -7.34 29.18 17.70
N VAL A 138 -7.92 28.38 18.60
CA VAL A 138 -8.34 27.00 18.30
C VAL A 138 -9.32 26.96 17.12
N GLU A 139 -10.30 27.85 17.05
CA GLU A 139 -11.24 27.91 15.93
C GLU A 139 -10.57 28.28 14.59
N ARG A 140 -9.41 28.94 14.63
CA ARG A 140 -8.70 29.45 13.45
C ARG A 140 -7.54 28.54 13.01
N THR A 141 -6.83 27.90 13.93
CA THR A 141 -5.73 26.96 13.63
C THR A 141 -6.20 25.53 13.45
N HIS A 142 -7.36 25.16 13.98
CA HIS A 142 -8.02 23.92 13.61
C HIS A 142 -9.14 24.23 12.61
N PRO A 143 -8.86 24.24 11.29
CA PRO A 143 -9.94 24.19 10.32
C PRO A 143 -10.78 22.97 10.69
N ARG A 144 -12.03 23.17 11.11
CA ARG A 144 -12.91 22.07 11.49
C ARG A 144 -12.87 21.06 10.35
N PRO A 145 -12.25 19.89 10.54
CA PRO A 145 -12.17 18.92 9.46
C PRO A 145 -13.61 18.60 9.10
N ALA A 146 -13.92 18.62 7.80
CA ALA A 146 -15.25 18.23 7.34
C ALA A 146 -15.58 16.91 8.03
N TRP A 147 -16.68 16.87 8.79
CA TRP A 147 -17.04 15.75 9.66
C TRP A 147 -16.94 14.39 8.96
N GLY A 148 -17.15 14.34 7.64
CA GLY A 148 -16.96 13.17 6.79
C GLY A 148 -15.52 12.65 6.69
N ALA A 149 -14.50 13.51 6.73
CA ALA A 149 -13.09 13.08 6.74
C ALA A 149 -12.70 12.43 8.07
N VAL A 150 -13.13 13.00 9.20
CA VAL A 150 -12.90 12.42 10.53
C VAL A 150 -13.66 11.11 10.71
N ALA A 151 -14.91 11.04 10.25
CA ALA A 151 -15.69 9.82 10.29
C ALA A 151 -15.05 8.72 9.44
N ARG A 152 -14.52 9.07 8.26
CA ARG A 152 -13.87 8.11 7.37
C ARG A 152 -12.56 7.58 7.96
N GLU A 153 -11.75 8.44 8.58
CA GLU A 153 -10.51 8.01 9.21
C GLU A 153 -10.79 7.14 10.44
N ARG A 154 -11.78 7.51 11.27
CA ARG A 154 -12.21 6.64 12.39
C ARG A 154 -12.76 5.30 11.92
N VAL A 155 -13.56 5.28 10.85
CA VAL A 155 -14.07 4.02 10.28
C VAL A 155 -12.91 3.18 9.73
N ARG A 156 -11.90 3.82 9.13
CA ARG A 156 -10.70 3.14 8.64
C ARG A 156 -9.93 2.53 9.79
N ASP A 157 -9.58 3.31 10.82
CA ASP A 157 -8.84 2.85 12.00
C ASP A 157 -9.57 1.73 12.74
N LEU A 158 -10.89 1.86 12.87
CA LEU A 158 -11.72 0.84 13.49
C LEU A 158 -11.76 -0.42 12.60
N ALA A 159 -11.84 -0.28 11.29
CA ALA A 159 -11.74 -1.41 10.36
C ALA A 159 -10.36 -2.09 10.41
N THR A 160 -9.25 -1.35 10.50
CA THR A 160 -7.91 -1.95 10.64
C THR A 160 -7.75 -2.68 11.97
N GLY A 161 -8.24 -2.10 13.07
CA GLY A 161 -8.23 -2.77 14.38
C GLY A 161 -9.11 -4.03 14.42
N LEU A 162 -10.24 -4.01 13.70
CA LEU A 162 -11.12 -5.17 13.52
C LEU A 162 -10.44 -6.25 12.66
N LEU A 163 -9.79 -5.89 11.55
CA LEU A 163 -9.11 -6.86 10.67
C LEU A 163 -7.96 -7.61 11.36
N GLN A 164 -7.36 -7.05 12.40
CA GLN A 164 -6.29 -7.71 13.17
C GLN A 164 -6.78 -8.77 14.16
N ARG A 165 -8.10 -8.91 14.40
CA ARG A 165 -8.61 -9.96 15.29
C ARG A 165 -8.91 -11.26 14.54
N PRO A 166 -8.33 -12.40 14.93
CA PRO A 166 -8.53 -13.67 14.22
C PRO A 166 -9.98 -14.21 14.27
N ARG A 167 -10.82 -13.69 15.18
CA ARG A 167 -12.25 -14.09 15.28
C ARG A 167 -13.18 -13.33 14.32
N ILE A 168 -12.69 -12.31 13.63
CA ILE A 168 -13.55 -11.40 12.87
C ILE A 168 -14.07 -11.96 11.57
N ALA A 169 -13.42 -12.97 10.97
CA ALA A 169 -13.97 -13.64 9.79
C ALA A 169 -15.36 -14.24 10.09
N TRP A 170 -15.56 -14.81 11.28
CA TRP A 170 -16.83 -15.41 11.67
C TRP A 170 -17.88 -14.37 12.06
N GLU A 171 -17.48 -13.34 12.82
CA GLU A 171 -18.39 -12.24 13.20
C GLU A 171 -18.84 -11.42 11.98
N ALA A 172 -17.93 -11.16 11.03
CA ALA A 172 -18.24 -10.49 9.77
C ALA A 172 -19.17 -11.35 8.90
N GLY A 173 -18.93 -12.67 8.84
CA GLY A 173 -19.84 -13.61 8.17
C GLY A 173 -21.25 -13.58 8.76
N TYR A 174 -21.37 -13.55 10.09
CA TYR A 174 -22.67 -13.48 10.77
C TYR A 174 -23.37 -12.12 10.56
N ALA A 175 -22.61 -11.02 10.64
CA ALA A 175 -23.14 -9.68 10.37
C ALA A 175 -23.60 -9.53 8.92
N ALA A 176 -22.83 -10.04 7.96
CA ALA A 176 -23.20 -10.07 6.55
C ALA A 176 -24.46 -10.92 6.33
N ALA A 177 -24.54 -12.10 6.95
CA ALA A 177 -25.72 -12.95 6.90
C ALA A 177 -26.96 -12.26 7.49
N LEU A 178 -26.82 -11.55 8.61
CA LEU A 178 -27.89 -10.75 9.20
C LEU A 178 -28.34 -9.60 8.28
N VAL A 179 -27.40 -8.90 7.63
CA VAL A 179 -27.73 -7.85 6.66
C VAL A 179 -28.45 -8.42 5.46
N VAL A 180 -27.97 -9.52 4.88
CA VAL A 180 -28.64 -10.22 3.77
C VAL A 180 -30.03 -10.67 4.21
N TRP A 181 -30.16 -11.24 5.41
CA TRP A 181 -31.46 -11.65 5.94
C TRP A 181 -32.39 -10.44 6.19
N LEU A 182 -31.90 -9.32 6.70
CA LEU A 182 -32.68 -8.09 6.86
C LEU A 182 -33.13 -7.53 5.51
N VAL A 183 -32.25 -7.57 4.51
CA VAL A 183 -32.51 -7.02 3.18
C VAL A 183 -33.41 -7.93 2.35
N PHE A 184 -33.36 -9.25 2.49
CA PHE A 184 -34.11 -10.17 1.61
C PHE A 184 -35.12 -11.04 2.36
N GLY A 185 -34.85 -11.39 3.61
CA GLY A 185 -35.67 -12.29 4.43
C GLY A 185 -36.68 -11.59 5.33
N ALA A 186 -36.43 -10.35 5.74
CA ALA A 186 -37.37 -9.63 6.60
C ALA A 186 -38.67 -9.33 5.85
N SER A 187 -39.81 -9.64 6.49
CA SER A 187 -41.14 -9.51 5.90
C SER A 187 -41.49 -8.08 5.46
N TRP A 188 -40.85 -7.10 6.08
CA TRP A 188 -40.98 -5.67 5.81
C TRP A 188 -39.97 -5.14 4.77
N SER A 189 -39.06 -5.97 4.28
CA SER A 189 -38.10 -5.51 3.28
C SER A 189 -38.77 -5.28 1.92
N PRO A 190 -38.52 -4.12 1.28
CA PRO A 190 -39.00 -3.84 -0.07
C PRO A 190 -38.38 -4.77 -1.13
N LEU A 191 -37.29 -5.46 -0.81
CA LEU A 191 -36.55 -6.35 -1.72
C LEU A 191 -36.92 -7.83 -1.56
N ARG A 192 -37.92 -8.19 -0.75
CA ARG A 192 -38.30 -9.60 -0.57
C ARG A 192 -38.73 -10.32 -1.86
N ALA A 193 -39.21 -9.57 -2.86
CA ALA A 193 -39.72 -10.13 -4.13
C ALA A 193 -38.63 -10.26 -5.21
N THR A 194 -37.49 -9.60 -5.05
CA THR A 194 -36.44 -9.58 -6.06
C THR A 194 -35.71 -10.92 -6.24
N PRO A 195 -35.49 -11.77 -5.22
CA PRO A 195 -34.83 -13.06 -5.44
C PRO A 195 -35.65 -13.99 -6.33
N VAL A 196 -36.97 -14.00 -6.14
CA VAL A 196 -37.90 -14.81 -6.93
C VAL A 196 -37.93 -14.33 -8.38
N GLN A 197 -37.97 -13.01 -8.60
CA GLN A 197 -37.96 -12.43 -9.94
C GLN A 197 -36.61 -12.61 -10.66
N ALA A 198 -35.50 -12.51 -9.92
CA ALA A 198 -34.17 -12.77 -10.45
C ALA A 198 -34.03 -14.25 -10.85
N LEU A 199 -34.54 -15.18 -10.04
CA LEU A 199 -34.52 -16.61 -10.35
C LEU A 199 -35.33 -16.91 -11.61
N THR A 200 -36.51 -16.30 -11.77
CA THR A 200 -37.30 -16.46 -13.01
C THR A 200 -36.60 -15.91 -14.24
N LEU A 201 -35.87 -14.79 -14.11
CA LEU A 201 -35.07 -14.22 -15.21
C LEU A 201 -33.87 -15.11 -15.56
N ILE A 202 -33.23 -15.71 -14.56
CA ILE A 202 -32.11 -16.65 -14.76
C ILE A 202 -32.62 -17.95 -15.39
N GLN A 203 -33.75 -18.49 -14.92
CA GLN A 203 -34.37 -19.69 -15.50
C GLN A 203 -34.85 -19.45 -16.94
N GLN A 204 -35.29 -18.23 -17.27
CA GLN A 204 -35.65 -17.85 -18.63
C GLN A 204 -34.43 -17.52 -19.52
N GLY A 205 -33.30 -17.14 -18.93
CA GLY A 205 -32.08 -16.70 -19.63
C GLY A 205 -30.90 -17.69 -19.60
N ALA A 206 -31.08 -18.90 -19.05
CA ALA A 206 -30.02 -19.89 -18.85
C ALA A 206 -29.37 -20.43 -20.14
N SER A 207 -29.86 -20.06 -21.33
CA SER A 207 -29.16 -20.32 -22.60
C SER A 207 -28.07 -19.30 -22.94
N ASP A 208 -28.01 -18.14 -22.27
CA ASP A 208 -27.06 -17.03 -22.56
C ASP A 208 -26.56 -16.38 -21.25
N THR A 209 -25.80 -17.13 -20.46
CA THR A 209 -25.35 -16.77 -19.09
C THR A 209 -24.58 -15.44 -18.99
N GLN A 210 -23.86 -15.04 -20.04
CA GLN A 210 -23.03 -13.83 -20.05
C GLN A 210 -23.84 -12.54 -20.21
N ARG A 211 -24.99 -12.58 -20.92
CA ARG A 211 -25.92 -11.43 -21.01
C ARG A 211 -26.81 -11.31 -19.78
N ALA A 212 -27.17 -12.43 -19.15
CA ALA A 212 -28.02 -12.47 -17.96
C ALA A 212 -27.35 -11.78 -16.75
N GLY A 213 -26.05 -12.00 -16.54
CA GLY A 213 -25.30 -11.37 -15.45
C GLY A 213 -25.27 -9.84 -15.52
N ALA A 214 -25.04 -9.28 -16.71
CA ALA A 214 -25.08 -7.84 -16.93
C ALA A 214 -26.49 -7.26 -16.66
N GLY A 215 -27.55 -7.96 -17.10
CA GLY A 215 -28.94 -7.57 -16.90
C GLY A 215 -29.35 -7.48 -15.43
N VAL A 216 -28.98 -8.50 -14.64
CA VAL A 216 -29.27 -8.55 -13.20
C VAL A 216 -28.57 -7.41 -12.45
N LEU A 217 -27.31 -7.10 -12.78
CA LEU A 217 -26.59 -5.97 -12.17
C LEU A 217 -27.23 -4.62 -12.50
N THR A 218 -27.66 -4.40 -13.76
CA THR A 218 -28.39 -3.17 -14.13
C THR A 218 -29.73 -3.05 -13.42
N ALA A 219 -30.47 -4.14 -13.25
CA ALA A 219 -31.74 -4.14 -12.53
C ALA A 219 -31.55 -3.85 -11.04
N PHE A 220 -30.53 -4.45 -10.42
CA PHE A 220 -30.15 -4.18 -9.04
C PHE A 220 -29.73 -2.71 -8.84
N ASN A 221 -28.89 -2.18 -9.74
CA ASN A 221 -28.44 -0.79 -9.70
C ASN A 221 -29.63 0.19 -9.81
N ARG A 222 -30.61 -0.11 -10.67
CA ARG A 222 -31.84 0.69 -10.79
C ARG A 222 -32.69 0.64 -9.51
N GLY A 223 -32.73 -0.51 -8.83
CA GLY A 223 -33.39 -0.65 -7.54
C GLY A 223 -32.72 0.17 -6.43
N VAL A 224 -31.39 0.08 -6.33
CA VAL A 224 -30.60 0.82 -5.32
C VAL A 224 -30.70 2.34 -5.52
N THR A 225 -30.63 2.82 -6.76
CA THR A 225 -30.78 4.26 -7.08
C THR A 225 -32.19 4.78 -6.77
N THR A 226 -33.23 3.98 -7.03
CA THR A 226 -34.62 4.36 -6.70
C THR A 226 -34.88 4.40 -5.19
N VAL A 227 -34.24 3.51 -4.42
CA VAL A 227 -34.31 3.54 -2.97
C VAL A 227 -33.50 4.73 -2.44
N ALA A 228 -32.24 4.90 -2.87
CA ALA A 228 -31.38 6.00 -2.41
C ALA A 228 -32.02 7.39 -2.64
N THR A 229 -32.64 7.60 -3.80
CA THR A 229 -33.36 8.86 -4.10
C THR A 229 -34.58 9.06 -3.21
N ARG A 230 -35.30 8.00 -2.82
CA ARG A 230 -36.41 8.08 -1.86
C ARG A 230 -35.97 8.31 -0.42
N THR A 231 -34.86 7.70 0.01
CA THR A 231 -34.44 7.75 1.42
C THR A 231 -33.60 8.98 1.76
N PHE A 232 -32.79 9.47 0.81
CA PHE A 232 -31.83 10.55 1.08
C PHE A 232 -32.25 11.93 0.54
N GLY A 233 -33.41 12.02 -0.13
CA GLY A 233 -33.92 13.26 -0.70
C GLY A 233 -33.06 13.80 -1.85
N ASP A 234 -33.64 14.70 -2.65
CA ASP A 234 -33.10 15.22 -3.91
C ASP A 234 -31.93 16.22 -3.71
N SER A 235 -30.93 15.80 -2.94
CA SER A 235 -29.67 16.53 -2.80
C SER A 235 -28.88 16.30 -4.08
N ALA A 236 -28.86 17.29 -4.98
CA ALA A 236 -28.27 17.21 -6.31
C ALA A 236 -26.79 16.73 -6.33
N ASP A 237 -26.07 16.81 -5.20
CA ASP A 237 -24.71 16.30 -5.05
C ASP A 237 -24.61 14.78 -4.73
N GLY A 238 -25.65 14.20 -4.11
CA GLY A 238 -25.64 12.80 -3.67
C GLY A 238 -25.74 11.80 -4.84
N GLY A 239 -26.44 12.17 -5.91
CA GLY A 239 -26.64 11.31 -7.09
C GLY A 239 -25.36 11.02 -7.86
N ASN A 240 -24.43 11.99 -7.93
CA ASN A 240 -23.14 11.82 -8.62
C ASN A 240 -22.19 10.92 -7.81
N ILE A 241 -22.21 11.02 -6.47
CA ILE A 241 -21.36 10.22 -5.59
C ILE A 241 -21.77 8.73 -5.63
N VAL A 242 -23.07 8.43 -5.53
CA VAL A 242 -23.54 7.05 -5.63
C VAL A 242 -23.29 6.49 -7.04
N GLY A 243 -23.49 7.30 -8.09
CA GLY A 243 -23.15 6.94 -9.46
C GLY A 243 -21.67 6.58 -9.63
N GLN A 244 -20.74 7.42 -9.15
CA GLN A 244 -19.30 7.18 -9.23
C GLN A 244 -18.84 5.98 -8.41
N ILE A 245 -19.40 5.79 -7.20
CA ILE A 245 -19.12 4.60 -6.38
C ILE A 245 -19.57 3.33 -7.10
N VAL A 246 -20.75 3.35 -7.73
CA VAL A 246 -21.29 2.18 -8.44
C VAL A 246 -20.55 1.91 -9.74
N THR A 247 -20.22 2.92 -10.53
CA THR A 247 -19.40 2.74 -11.75
C THR A 247 -18.02 2.20 -11.37
N GLY A 248 -17.39 2.75 -10.33
CA GLY A 248 -16.12 2.24 -9.79
C GLY A 248 -16.21 0.81 -9.26
N LEU A 249 -17.32 0.45 -8.60
CA LEU A 249 -17.60 -0.93 -8.19
C LEU A 249 -17.77 -1.86 -9.38
N SER A 250 -18.43 -1.43 -10.46
CA SER A 250 -18.63 -2.25 -11.66
C SER A 250 -17.30 -2.55 -12.37
N THR A 251 -16.42 -1.56 -12.53
CA THR A 251 -15.10 -1.76 -13.15
C THR A 251 -14.22 -2.66 -12.29
N ARG A 252 -14.28 -2.51 -10.96
CA ARG A 252 -13.57 -3.39 -10.02
C ARG A 252 -14.15 -4.80 -10.00
N PHE A 253 -15.46 -4.96 -10.15
CA PHE A 253 -16.11 -6.26 -10.22
C PHE A 253 -15.70 -7.00 -11.51
N LEU A 254 -15.55 -6.29 -12.62
CA LEU A 254 -15.04 -6.89 -13.86
C LEU A 254 -13.58 -7.37 -13.72
N LEU A 255 -12.73 -6.59 -13.05
CA LEU A 255 -11.36 -7.01 -12.72
C LEU A 255 -11.31 -8.15 -11.70
N ALA A 256 -12.26 -8.19 -10.76
CA ALA A 256 -12.40 -9.26 -9.78
C ALA A 256 -12.86 -10.58 -10.42
N ALA A 257 -13.79 -10.50 -11.38
CA ALA A 257 -14.27 -11.66 -12.12
C ALA A 257 -13.18 -12.28 -12.99
N ASP A 258 -12.26 -11.47 -13.54
CA ASP A 258 -11.09 -11.94 -14.27
C ASP A 258 -10.05 -12.60 -13.35
N ALA A 259 -9.95 -12.14 -12.10
CA ALA A 259 -9.02 -12.68 -11.11
C ALA A 259 -9.45 -14.02 -10.48
N ALA A 260 -10.72 -14.41 -10.63
CA ALA A 260 -11.27 -15.65 -10.07
C ALA A 260 -12.24 -16.30 -11.08
N PRO A 261 -11.73 -16.91 -12.16
CA PRO A 261 -12.56 -17.46 -13.23
C PRO A 261 -13.51 -18.58 -12.74
N ASP A 262 -13.11 -19.30 -11.69
CA ASP A 262 -13.85 -20.45 -11.15
C ASP A 262 -14.99 -20.05 -10.20
N LEU A 263 -15.08 -18.75 -9.82
CA LEU A 263 -16.11 -18.26 -8.90
C LEU A 263 -17.54 -18.53 -9.42
N GLY A 264 -17.72 -18.44 -10.74
CA GLY A 264 -18.99 -18.74 -11.40
C GLY A 264 -19.36 -20.23 -11.32
N ASP A 265 -18.38 -21.12 -11.35
CA ASP A 265 -18.58 -22.56 -11.26
C ASP A 265 -18.92 -22.99 -9.83
N HIS A 266 -18.21 -22.45 -8.84
CA HIS A 266 -18.52 -22.68 -7.42
C HIS A 266 -19.90 -22.12 -7.04
N TRP A 267 -20.31 -20.96 -7.58
CA TRP A 267 -21.66 -20.42 -7.37
C TRP A 267 -22.74 -21.32 -7.97
N ARG A 268 -22.52 -21.85 -9.18
CA ARG A 268 -23.44 -22.81 -9.80
C ARG A 268 -23.58 -24.07 -8.97
N GLN A 269 -22.45 -24.68 -8.56
CA GLN A 269 -22.45 -25.86 -7.70
C GLN A 269 -23.21 -25.62 -6.39
N PHE A 270 -23.00 -24.46 -5.75
CA PHE A 270 -23.74 -24.09 -4.56
C PHE A 270 -25.25 -24.01 -4.81
N THR A 271 -25.67 -23.33 -5.87
CA THR A 271 -27.11 -23.19 -6.19
C THR A 271 -27.77 -24.53 -6.53
N THR A 272 -27.07 -25.41 -7.25
CA THR A 272 -27.53 -26.77 -7.54
C THR A 272 -27.68 -27.59 -6.25
N ALA A 273 -26.66 -27.57 -5.38
CA ALA A 273 -26.70 -28.29 -4.11
C ALA A 273 -27.85 -27.82 -3.19
N VAL A 274 -28.11 -26.51 -3.13
CA VAL A 274 -29.25 -25.93 -2.38
C VAL A 274 -30.58 -26.41 -2.98
N GLN A 275 -30.70 -26.44 -4.30
CA GLN A 275 -31.92 -26.86 -4.98
C GLN A 275 -32.20 -28.36 -4.79
N GLU A 276 -31.15 -29.18 -4.80
CA GLU A 276 -31.22 -30.64 -4.55
C GLU A 276 -31.34 -30.99 -3.06
N ARG A 277 -31.21 -30.00 -2.18
CA ARG A 277 -31.13 -30.16 -0.71
C ARG A 277 -29.95 -31.02 -0.25
N ASP A 278 -28.88 -31.05 -1.04
CA ASP A 278 -27.61 -31.68 -0.70
C ASP A 278 -26.78 -30.70 0.16
N LEU A 279 -27.02 -30.75 1.47
CA LEU A 279 -26.37 -29.87 2.44
C LEU A 279 -24.83 -30.03 2.45
N PRO A 280 -24.25 -31.25 2.43
CA PRO A 280 -22.81 -31.44 2.30
C PRO A 280 -22.20 -30.76 1.07
N ALA A 281 -22.75 -31.00 -0.12
CA ALA A 281 -22.23 -30.38 -1.35
C ALA A 281 -22.37 -28.84 -1.33
N GLY A 282 -23.43 -28.34 -0.69
CA GLY A 282 -23.64 -26.91 -0.50
C GLY A 282 -22.59 -26.27 0.43
N VAL A 283 -22.17 -26.97 1.49
CA VAL A 283 -21.14 -26.47 2.41
C VAL A 283 -19.77 -26.42 1.71
N ASP A 284 -19.41 -27.46 0.96
CA ASP A 284 -18.14 -27.52 0.23
C ASP A 284 -18.04 -26.44 -0.86
N ALA A 285 -19.14 -26.22 -1.60
CA ALA A 285 -19.21 -25.15 -2.59
C ALA A 285 -19.10 -23.76 -1.94
N LEU A 286 -19.73 -23.55 -0.79
CA LEU A 286 -19.68 -22.29 -0.05
C LEU A 286 -18.30 -22.01 0.55
N GLN A 287 -17.59 -23.05 0.98
CA GLN A 287 -16.21 -22.94 1.46
C GLN A 287 -15.26 -22.56 0.32
N SER A 288 -15.42 -23.17 -0.85
CA SER A 288 -14.63 -22.84 -2.06
C SER A 288 -14.88 -21.39 -2.51
N LEU A 289 -16.15 -20.95 -2.46
CA LEU A 289 -16.53 -19.56 -2.74
C LEU A 289 -15.89 -18.56 -1.78
N GLY A 290 -15.77 -18.93 -0.50
CA GLY A 290 -15.10 -18.11 0.51
C GLY A 290 -13.60 -17.96 0.27
N GLN A 291 -12.93 -19.02 -0.21
CA GLN A 291 -11.51 -18.99 -0.54
C GLN A 291 -11.23 -18.07 -1.74
N ASP A 292 -12.02 -18.20 -2.81
CA ASP A 292 -11.88 -17.37 -4.00
C ASP A 292 -12.21 -15.89 -3.70
N ALA A 293 -13.28 -15.63 -2.94
CA ALA A 293 -13.63 -14.29 -2.51
C ALA A 293 -12.55 -13.66 -1.62
N GLY A 294 -11.91 -14.45 -0.76
CA GLY A 294 -10.78 -14.02 0.07
C GLY A 294 -9.55 -13.66 -0.76
N ALA A 295 -9.22 -14.46 -1.77
CA ALA A 295 -8.13 -14.19 -2.70
C ALA A 295 -8.37 -12.87 -3.46
N VAL A 296 -9.58 -12.67 -3.97
CA VAL A 296 -9.99 -11.41 -4.62
C VAL A 296 -9.88 -10.23 -3.66
N LEU A 297 -10.47 -10.32 -2.47
CA LEU A 297 -10.45 -9.24 -1.46
C LEU A 297 -9.02 -8.87 -1.05
N SER A 298 -8.14 -9.84 -0.84
CA SER A 298 -6.75 -9.57 -0.47
C SER A 298 -6.03 -8.73 -1.53
N ARG A 299 -6.30 -8.99 -2.82
CA ARG A 299 -5.69 -8.26 -3.94
C ARG A 299 -6.23 -6.82 -4.07
N PHE A 300 -7.47 -6.57 -3.67
CA PHE A 300 -8.09 -5.24 -3.72
C PHE A 300 -7.82 -4.39 -2.49
N VAL A 301 -7.79 -4.99 -1.30
CA VAL A 301 -7.57 -4.30 -0.02
C VAL A 301 -6.09 -4.04 0.20
N PHE A 302 -5.23 -4.97 -0.23
CA PHE A 302 -3.79 -4.86 -0.21
C PHE A 302 -3.30 -4.92 -1.65
N PRO A 303 -3.50 -3.85 -2.46
CA PRO A 303 -2.87 -3.79 -3.75
C PRO A 303 -1.37 -3.94 -3.51
N SER A 304 -0.82 -5.07 -3.95
CA SER A 304 0.62 -5.28 -3.94
C SER A 304 1.18 -4.08 -4.70
N SER A 305 2.00 -3.27 -4.04
CA SER A 305 2.74 -2.21 -4.73
C SER A 305 3.33 -2.83 -5.99
N PRO A 306 3.15 -2.22 -7.18
CA PRO A 306 3.58 -2.81 -8.43
C PRO A 306 5.01 -3.28 -8.23
N THR A 307 5.18 -4.59 -8.31
CA THR A 307 6.45 -5.25 -8.06
C THR A 307 7.44 -4.60 -9.00
N ASP A 308 8.36 -3.83 -8.44
CA ASP A 308 9.46 -3.21 -9.17
C ASP A 308 10.19 -4.36 -9.89
N PRO A 309 10.17 -4.44 -11.24
CA PRO A 309 10.78 -5.54 -11.96
C PRO A 309 12.33 -5.54 -11.87
N GLY A 310 12.92 -4.69 -11.01
CA GLY A 310 14.36 -4.58 -10.78
C GLY A 310 14.89 -5.10 -9.44
N GLY A 311 14.08 -5.79 -8.61
CA GLY A 311 14.53 -6.34 -7.33
C GLY A 311 15.51 -7.50 -7.48
N SER A 312 16.82 -7.21 -7.52
CA SER A 312 17.90 -8.19 -7.42
C SER A 312 17.74 -9.12 -6.21
N PRO A 313 18.04 -10.43 -6.33
CA PRO A 313 17.90 -11.37 -5.23
C PRO A 313 18.89 -11.03 -4.11
N GLU A 314 18.32 -10.63 -2.97
CA GLU A 314 19.02 -10.35 -1.73
C GLU A 314 19.59 -11.67 -1.15
N ARG A 315 20.93 -11.77 -1.16
CA ARG A 315 21.69 -12.85 -0.53
C ARG A 315 21.41 -12.85 0.97
N ARG A 316 20.85 -13.96 1.45
CA ARG A 316 20.61 -14.23 2.86
C ARG A 316 21.91 -14.74 3.48
N SER A 317 22.58 -13.90 4.26
CA SER A 317 23.68 -14.32 5.15
C SER A 317 23.08 -14.95 6.41
N THR A 318 23.39 -16.23 6.65
CA THR A 318 23.20 -16.90 7.95
C THR A 318 24.54 -16.99 8.68
N PRO A 319 24.52 -17.00 10.03
CA PRO A 319 25.69 -16.86 10.91
C PRO A 319 26.64 -18.06 10.88
#